data_AF-A0A1Q7YA73-F1
#
_entry.id   AF-A0A1Q7YA73-F1
#
_cell.length_a   1.000
_cell.length_b   1.000
_cell.length_c   1.000
_cell.angle_alpha   90.00
_cell.angle_beta   90.00
_cell.angle_gamma   90.00
#
_symmetry.space_group_name_H-M   'P 1'
#
loop_
_entity.id
_entity.type
_entity.pdbx_description
1 polymer ?
#
loop_
_entity_poly.entity_id
_entity_poly.type
_entity_poly.pdbx_seq_one_letter_code
_entity_poly.pdbx_strand_id
1 'polypeptide(L)' 'MSQPTCACTSFERLEGASVNAYIASFLKRKAGAEEKNLFKCRICGREWERLEAESQSEGKRASLVRVKEETQDNRL' A
#
# COMPACT_ATOMS: atom_id res chain seq x y z
N MET A 1 1.15 26.99 3.53
CA MET A 1 0.38 26.25 2.50
C MET A 1 -0.03 24.92 3.10
N SER A 2 -1.32 24.72 3.38
CA SER A 2 -1.82 23.46 3.95
C SER A 2 -1.74 22.37 2.88
N GLN A 3 -0.81 21.43 3.01
CA GLN A 3 -0.78 20.26 2.14
C GLN A 3 -2.14 19.56 2.23
N PRO A 4 -2.69 19.06 1.10
CA PRO A 4 -3.89 18.22 1.17
C PRO A 4 -3.60 17.03 2.08
N THR A 5 -4.36 16.92 3.16
CA THR A 5 -4.25 15.83 4.14
C THR A 5 -4.74 14.55 3.48
N CYS A 6 -3.82 13.79 2.88
CA CYS A 6 -4.14 12.49 2.33
C CYS A 6 -4.59 11.56 3.45
N ALA A 7 -5.72 10.85 3.30
CA ALA A 7 -6.18 9.87 4.29
C ALA A 7 -5.09 8.83 4.66
N CYS A 8 -4.23 8.50 3.68
CA CYS A 8 -3.05 7.65 3.84
C CYS A 8 -1.99 8.18 4.83
N THR A 9 -2.12 9.40 5.35
CA THR A 9 -1.24 9.92 6.42
C THR A 9 -1.64 9.45 7.79
N SER A 10 -2.90 9.05 7.98
CA SER A 10 -3.44 8.68 9.27
C SER A 10 -3.18 7.23 9.65
N PHE A 11 -2.60 6.43 8.75
CA PHE A 11 -2.33 5.01 8.99
C PHE A 11 -1.11 4.52 8.19
N GLU A 12 -0.51 3.44 8.68
CA GLU A 12 0.60 2.72 8.02
C GLU A 12 0.18 1.34 7.50
N ARG A 13 -0.96 0.82 7.95
CA ARG A 13 -1.53 -0.47 7.57
C ARG A 13 -3.05 -0.36 7.51
N LEU A 14 -3.65 -1.03 6.52
CA LEU A 14 -5.09 -1.18 6.35
C LEU A 14 -5.40 -2.66 6.12
N GLU A 15 -6.39 -3.22 6.81
CA GLU A 15 -6.70 -4.65 6.72
C GLU A 15 -8.19 -4.89 6.49
N GLY A 16 -8.51 -6.05 5.91
CA GLY A 16 -9.88 -6.51 5.73
C GLY A 16 -10.58 -5.93 4.50
N ALA A 17 -11.91 -5.85 4.57
CA ALA A 17 -12.77 -5.58 3.40
C ALA A 17 -12.49 -4.21 2.75
N SER A 18 -12.01 -3.24 3.53
CA SER A 18 -11.74 -1.88 3.07
C SER A 18 -10.51 -1.76 2.16
N VAL A 19 -9.62 -2.76 2.15
CA VAL A 19 -8.38 -2.73 1.36
C VAL A 19 -8.67 -2.57 -0.13
N ASN A 20 -9.58 -3.39 -0.67
CA ASN A 20 -9.91 -3.36 -2.10
C ASN A 20 -10.56 -2.02 -2.50
N ALA A 21 -11.48 -1.51 -1.68
CA ALA A 21 -12.13 -0.23 -1.91
C ALA A 21 -11.12 0.94 -1.87
N TYR A 22 -10.18 0.89 -0.93
CA TYR A 22 -9.15 1.90 -0.79
C TYR A 22 -8.17 1.91 -1.98
N ILE A 23 -7.73 0.72 -2.42
CA ILE A 23 -6.89 0.57 -3.61
C ILE A 23 -7.60 1.16 -4.83
N ALA A 24 -8.85 0.78 -5.07
CA ALA A 24 -9.61 1.23 -6.23
C ALA A 24 -9.80 2.75 -6.26
N SER A 25 -10.06 3.35 -5.10
CA SER A 25 -10.39 4.78 -4.97
C SER A 25 -9.15 5.68 -4.99
N PHE A 26 -8.09 5.32 -4.27
CA PHE A 26 -6.99 6.24 -3.96
C PHE A 26 -5.64 5.82 -4.51
N LEU A 27 -5.48 4.56 -4.91
CA LEU A 27 -4.18 4.04 -5.35
C LEU A 27 -4.17 3.72 -6.84
N LYS A 28 -2.98 3.71 -7.42
CA LYS A 28 -2.72 3.22 -8.78
C LYS A 28 -1.61 2.19 -8.73
N ARG A 29 -1.63 1.18 -9.60
CA ARG A 29 -0.53 0.23 -9.71
C ARG A 29 0.76 0.96 -10.10
N LYS A 30 1.87 0.55 -9.50
CA LYS A 30 3.21 1.05 -9.90
C LYS A 30 3.58 0.41 -11.24
N ALA A 31 3.86 1.23 -12.25
CA ALA A 31 4.31 0.72 -13.55
C ALA A 31 5.74 0.16 -13.41
N GLY A 32 5.99 -1.01 -14.00
CA GLY A 32 7.30 -1.67 -13.95
C GLY A 32 7.59 -2.43 -12.65
N ALA A 33 6.63 -2.56 -11.73
CA ALA A 33 6.75 -3.50 -10.63
C ALA A 33 6.52 -4.93 -11.15
N GLU A 34 7.52 -5.80 -11.02
CA GLU A 34 7.36 -7.25 -11.25
C GLU A 34 6.32 -7.84 -10.27
N GLU A 35 6.21 -7.22 -9.09
CA GLU A 35 5.25 -7.55 -8.07
C GLU A 35 3.91 -6.85 -8.33
N LYS A 36 2.88 -7.64 -8.70
CA LYS A 36 1.50 -7.17 -8.95
C LYS A 36 0.82 -6.52 -7.73
N ASN A 37 1.51 -6.49 -6.59
CA ASN A 37 1.04 -6.05 -5.30
C ASN A 37 1.50 -4.64 -4.92
N LEU A 38 2.30 -3.96 -5.76
CA LEU A 38 2.78 -2.61 -5.49
C LEU A 38 1.87 -1.51 -6.05
N PHE A 39 1.51 -0.58 -5.18
CA PHE A 39 0.60 0.52 -5.44
C PHE A 39 1.19 1.86 -5.00
N LYS A 40 0.79 2.94 -5.65
CA LYS A 40 1.16 4.31 -5.34
C LYS A 40 -0.08 5.16 -5.10
N CYS A 41 -0.09 5.95 -4.04
CA CYS A 41 -1.16 6.88 -3.74
C CYS A 41 -1.22 7.98 -4.79
N ARG A 42 -2.42 8.24 -5.32
CA ARG A 42 -2.66 9.29 -6.33
C ARG A 42 -2.58 10.71 -5.74
N ILE A 43 -2.78 10.86 -4.43
CA ILE A 43 -2.83 12.16 -3.75
C ILE A 43 -1.45 12.61 -3.26
N CYS A 44 -0.74 11.77 -2.50
CA CYS A 44 0.54 12.13 -1.90
C CYS A 44 1.75 11.40 -2.50
N GLY A 45 1.53 10.42 -3.37
CA GLY A 45 2.61 9.64 -3.98
C GLY A 45 3.24 8.55 -3.09
N ARG A 46 2.78 8.32 -1.85
CA ARG A 46 3.29 7.23 -1.00
C ARG A 46 3.06 5.86 -1.61
N GLU A 47 3.98 4.94 -1.35
CA GLU A 47 3.95 3.57 -1.86
C GLU A 47 3.34 2.61 -0.84
N TRP A 48 2.62 1.63 -1.36
CA TRP A 48 1.85 0.66 -0.62
C TRP A 48 1.99 -0.71 -1.25
N GLU A 49 2.07 -1.73 -0.43
CA GLU A 49 2.14 -3.13 -0.84
C GLU A 49 0.89 -3.86 -0.34
N ARG A 50 0.27 -4.64 -1.21
CA ARG A 50 -0.84 -5.54 -0.88
C ARG A 50 -0.30 -6.91 -0.53
N LEU A 51 -0.47 -7.30 0.72
CA LEU A 51 -0.23 -8.66 1.18
C LEU A 51 -1.52 -9.46 1.00
N GLU A 52 -1.47 -10.49 0.17
CA GLU A 52 -2.53 -11.49 0.10
C GLU A 52 -2.24 -12.57 1.16
N ALA A 53 -3.22 -12.92 1.99
CA ALA A 53 -3.06 -14.05 2.90
C ALA A 53 -2.94 -15.34 2.06
N GLU A 54 -1.73 -15.84 1.92
CA GLU A 54 -1.41 -17.12 1.31
C GLU A 54 -1.82 -18.26 2.26
N SER A 55 -3.12 -18.48 2.46
CA SER A 55 -3.59 -19.67 3.16
C SER A 55 -4.99 -20.04 2.73
N GLN A 56 -5.11 -21.26 2.24
CA GLN A 56 -6.33 -21.96 1.85
C GLN A 56 -7.23 -22.21 3.07
N SER A 57 -7.99 -21.23 3.55
CA SER A 57 -9.11 -21.44 4.49
C SER A 57 -9.93 -20.16 4.61
N GLU A 58 -11.26 -20.32 4.69
CA GLU A 58 -12.30 -19.32 4.91
C GLU A 58 -11.84 -17.91 5.37
N GLY A 59 -11.94 -16.94 4.45
CA GLY A 59 -11.81 -15.52 4.75
C GLY A 59 -10.44 -14.91 4.41
N LYS A 60 -10.07 -14.87 3.13
CA LYS A 60 -8.92 -14.10 2.63
C LYS A 60 -9.07 -12.61 2.95
N ARG A 61 -8.53 -12.18 4.09
CA ARG A 61 -8.40 -10.77 4.43
C ARG A 61 -7.14 -10.24 3.75
N ALA A 62 -7.33 -9.38 2.75
CA ALA A 62 -6.22 -8.62 2.18
C ALA A 62 -5.72 -7.63 3.24
N SER A 63 -4.42 -7.39 3.23
CA SER A 63 -3.78 -6.34 4.02
C SER A 63 -2.98 -5.44 3.09
N LEU A 64 -2.98 -4.15 3.37
CA LEU A 64 -2.24 -3.14 2.64
C LEU A 64 -1.30 -2.45 3.62
N VAL A 65 0.00 -2.50 3.34
CA VAL A 65 1.05 -1.96 4.20
C VAL A 65 1.81 -0.86 3.46
N ARG A 66 2.18 0.20 4.17
CA ARG A 66 2.99 1.27 3.59
C ARG A 66 4.42 0.78 3.41
N VAL A 67 4.95 0.91 2.20
CA VAL A 67 6.37 0.66 1.93
C VAL A 67 7.13 1.81 2.58
N LYS A 68 7.88 1.52 3.64
CA LYS A 68 8.91 2.43 4.12
C LYS A 68 10.10 2.20 3.20
N GLU A 69 10.62 3.26 2.58
CA GLU A 69 11.92 3.17 1.90
C GLU A 69 12.91 2.68 2.94
N GLU A 70 13.27 1.40 2.86
CA GLU A 70 14.35 0.85 3.64
C GLU A 70 15.61 1.47 3.05
N THR A 71 16.11 2.51 3.71
CA THR A 71 17.41 3.11 3.40
C THR A 71 18.42 1.96 3.39
N GLN A 72 18.83 1.52 2.20
CA GLN A 72 19.99 0.68 2.00
C GLN A 72 21.20 1.48 2.50
N ASP A 73 21.49 1.38 3.79
CA ASP A 73 22.78 1.77 4.36
C ASP A 73 23.80 0.71 3.91
N ASN A 74 24.14 0.74 2.62
CA ASN A 74 25.27 -0.01 2.09
C ASN A 74 26.54 0.78 2.43
N ARG A 75 26.88 0.80 3.71
CA ARG A 75 28.20 1.20 4.18
C ARG A 75 29.12 -0.01 4.03
N LEU A 76 29.94 0.00 2.98
CA LEU A 76 31.25 -0.66 2.91
C LEU A 76 32.06 -0.08 1.74
#